data_AF-N6XBW4-F1
#
_entry.id   AF-N6XBW4-F1
#
_cell.length_a   1.000
_cell.length_b   1.000
_cell.length_c   1.000
_cell.angle_alpha   90.00
_cell.angle_beta   90.00
_cell.angle_gamma   90.00
#
_symmetry.space_group_name_H-M   'P 1'
#
loop_
_entity.id
_entity.type
_entity.pdbx_description
1 polymer ?
#
loop_
_entity_poly.entity_id
_entity_poly.type
_entity_poly.pdbx_seq_one_letter_code
_entity_poly.pdbx_strand_id
1 'polypeptide(L)' 'MLEPEAVTTIVRLGQSGWGAKRIARTLGIARNTVRRYLNAGGPVPYRKRSTNPIFPGLATL' A
#
# COMPACT_ATOMS: atom_id res chain seq x y z
N MET A 1 -0.26 1.97 11.10
CA MET A 1 -0.06 0.78 10.22
C MET A 1 -1.37 0.01 10.21
N LEU A 2 -1.63 -0.81 9.20
CA LEU A 2 -2.85 -1.64 9.20
C LEU A 2 -2.61 -2.84 10.14
N GLU A 3 -3.61 -3.23 10.93
CA GLU A 3 -3.51 -4.39 11.83
C GLU A 3 -3.03 -5.63 11.06
N PRO A 4 -2.13 -6.45 11.65
CA PRO A 4 -1.55 -7.60 10.98
C PRO A 4 -2.63 -8.59 10.49
N GLU A 5 -3.70 -8.78 11.27
CA GLU A 5 -4.83 -9.63 10.89
C GLU A 5 -5.58 -9.12 9.64
N ALA A 6 -5.75 -7.80 9.54
CA ALA A 6 -6.37 -7.20 8.38
C ALA A 6 -5.47 -7.33 7.13
N VAL A 7 -4.15 -7.25 7.28
CA VAL A 7 -3.19 -7.52 6.20
C VAL A 7 -3.27 -8.98 5.75
N THR A 8 -3.26 -9.93 6.69
CA THR A 8 -3.40 -11.37 6.40
C THR A 8 -4.68 -11.66 5.64
N THR A 9 -5.80 -11.04 6.05
CA THR A 9 -7.09 -11.18 5.38
C THR A 9 -7.05 -10.66 3.95
N ILE A 10 -6.44 -9.49 3.71
CA ILE A 10 -6.26 -8.93 2.35
C ILE A 10 -5.47 -9.90 1.46
N VAL A 11 -4.34 -10.43 1.96
CA VAL A 11 -3.46 -11.32 1.18
C VAL A 11 -4.17 -12.63 0.86
N ARG A 12 -4.84 -13.25 1.83
CA ARG A 12 -5.60 -14.50 1.62
C ARG A 12 -6.72 -14.33 0.60
N LEU A 13 -7.52 -13.27 0.72
CA LEU A 13 -8.57 -12.98 -0.27
C LEU A 13 -7.99 -12.76 -1.67
N GLY A 14 -6.85 -12.06 -1.76
CA GLY A 14 -6.13 -11.88 -3.02
C GLY A 14 -5.66 -13.20 -3.64
N GLN A 15 -5.10 -14.11 -2.84
CA GLN A 15 -4.70 -15.45 -3.27
C GLN A 15 -5.89 -16.29 -3.74
N SER A 16 -7.07 -16.10 -3.14
CA SER A 16 -8.33 -16.70 -3.58
C SER A 16 -8.91 -16.06 -4.86
N GLY A 17 -8.19 -15.16 -5.53
CA GLY A 17 -8.59 -14.53 -6.79
C GLY A 17 -9.46 -13.28 -6.64
N TRP A 18 -9.62 -12.74 -5.43
CA TRP A 18 -10.44 -11.55 -5.23
C TRP A 18 -9.72 -10.28 -5.70
N GLY A 19 -10.43 -9.45 -6.48
CA GLY A 19 -9.91 -8.16 -6.92
C GLY A 19 -9.90 -7.10 -5.81
N ALA A 20 -8.93 -6.18 -5.87
CA ALA A 20 -8.73 -5.13 -4.86
C ALA A 20 -9.97 -4.26 -4.57
N LYS A 21 -10.82 -4.01 -5.57
CA LYS A 21 -12.07 -3.25 -5.41
C LYS A 21 -13.09 -4.00 -4.53
N ARG A 22 -13.18 -5.32 -4.70
CA ARG A 22 -14.10 -6.17 -3.95
C ARG A 22 -13.66 -6.25 -2.49
N ILE A 23 -12.38 -6.54 -2.25
CA ILE A 23 -11.78 -6.60 -0.92
C ILE A 23 -11.95 -5.27 -0.16
N ALA A 24 -11.67 -4.15 -0.82
CA ALA A 24 -11.83 -2.82 -0.23
C ALA A 24 -13.25 -2.54 0.28
N ARG A 25 -14.26 -2.90 -0.52
CA ARG A 25 -15.67 -2.74 -0.12
C ARG A 25 -16.06 -3.67 1.02
N THR A 26 -15.58 -4.90 1.01
CA THR A 26 -15.89 -5.90 2.04
C THR A 26 -15.27 -5.55 3.39
N LEU A 27 -14.04 -5.03 3.40
CA LEU A 27 -13.32 -4.72 4.64
C LEU A 27 -13.45 -3.27 5.09
N GLY A 28 -14.08 -2.39 4.28
CA GLY A 28 -14.12 -0.95 4.56
C GLY A 28 -12.75 -0.26 4.46
N ILE A 29 -11.78 -0.87 3.76
CA ILE A 29 -10.40 -0.39 3.66
C ILE A 29 -10.21 0.35 2.33
N ALA A 30 -9.42 1.43 2.35
CA ALA A 30 -9.08 2.16 1.13
C ALA A 30 -8.44 1.23 0.07
N ARG A 31 -8.94 1.32 -1.17
CA ARG A 31 -8.45 0.51 -2.31
C ARG A 31 -6.93 0.62 -2.53
N ASN A 32 -6.35 1.80 -2.29
CA ASN A 32 -4.91 2.00 -2.42
C ASN A 32 -4.11 1.17 -1.40
N THR A 33 -4.62 1.03 -0.17
CA THR A 33 -4.03 0.21 0.88
C THR A 33 -4.10 -1.27 0.51
N VAL A 34 -5.27 -1.74 0.06
CA VAL A 34 -5.44 -3.12 -0.42
C VAL A 34 -4.46 -3.43 -1.54
N ARG A 35 -4.39 -2.57 -2.56
CA ARG A 35 -3.47 -2.73 -3.70
C ARG A 35 -2.00 -2.75 -3.28
N ARG A 36 -1.61 -1.91 -2.30
CA ARG A 36 -0.24 -1.91 -1.75
C ARG A 36 0.12 -3.26 -1.15
N TYR A 37 -0.77 -3.86 -0.35
CA TYR A 37 -0.50 -5.15 0.30
C TYR A 37 -0.60 -6.34 -0.66
N LEU A 38 -1.52 -6.30 -1.63
CA LEU A 38 -1.58 -7.32 -2.68
C LEU A 38 -0.30 -7.35 -3.53
N ASN A 39 0.19 -6.19 -3.96
CA ASN A 39 1.41 -6.10 -4.76
C ASN A 39 2.67 -6.55 -4.01
N ALA A 40 2.66 -6.44 -2.69
CA ALA A 40 3.79 -6.84 -1.87
C ALA A 40 3.72 -8.29 -1.38
N GLY A 41 2.59 -8.98 -1.57
CA GLY A 41 2.40 -10.37 -1.16
C GLY A 41 2.42 -10.61 0.36
N GLY A 42 2.38 -9.56 1.18
CA GLY A 42 2.57 -9.67 2.63
C GLY A 42 2.65 -8.32 3.34
N PRO A 43 2.83 -8.30 4.68
CA PRO A 43 2.97 -7.07 5.46
C PRO A 43 4.19 -6.27 5.00
N VAL A 44 3.91 -5.09 4.44
CA VAL A 44 4.92 -4.16 3.94
C VAL A 44 5.32 -3.20 5.06
N PRO A 45 6.61 -3.12 5.43
CA PRO A 45 7.08 -2.05 6.29
C PRO A 45 6.72 -0.69 5.68
N TYR A 46 6.51 0.32 6.52
CA TYR A 46 6.19 1.67 6.05
C TYR A 46 7.37 2.19 5.20
N ARG A 47 7.21 2.22 3.88
CA ARG A 47 8.17 2.87 2.99
C ARG A 47 7.89 4.35 3.07
N LYS A 48 8.68 5.07 3.87
CA LYS A 48 8.67 6.53 3.89
C LYS A 48 8.76 6.99 2.43
N ARG A 49 7.80 7.80 1.98
CA ARG A 49 7.92 8.42 0.66
C ARG A 49 9.26 9.15 0.68
N SER A 50 10.19 8.72 -0.16
CA SER A 50 11.35 9.52 -0.49
C SER A 50 10.80 10.71 -1.28
N THR A 51 10.42 11.77 -0.55
CA THR A 51 10.34 13.09 -1.14
C THR A 51 11.75 13.34 -1.67
N ASN A 52 11.94 13.21 -2.98
CA ASN A 52 13.13 13.71 -3.61
C ASN A 52 13.14 15.21 -3.29
N PRO A 53 14.02 15.73 -2.42
CA PRO A 53 14.14 17.16 -2.31
C PRO A 53 14.71 17.58 -3.66
N ILE A 54 13.88 18.18 -4.49
CA ILE A 54 14.38 19.02 -5.57
C ILE A 54 15.25 20.04 -4.83
N PHE A 55 16.56 19.91 -4.92
CA PHE A 55 17.47 20.96 -4.52
C PHE A 55 17.45 21.97 -5.67
N PRO A 56 16.76 23.12 -5.57
CA PRO A 56 17.06 24.25 -6.43
C PRO A 56 18.43 24.77 -6.00
N GLY A 57 19.49 24.14 -6.51
CA GLY A 57 20.83 24.68 -6.47
C GLY A 57 20.82 26.00 -7.24
N LEU A 58 20.96 27.08 -6.48
CA LEU A 58 20.94 28.46 -6.90
C LEU A 58 21.76 28.69 -8.18
N ALA A 59 21.13 29.35 -9.16
CA ALA A 59 21.85 30.21 -10.08
C ALA A 59 22.65 31.23 -9.25
N THR A 60 23.96 31.31 -9.45
CA THR A 60 24.80 32.52 -9.40
C THR A 60 26.26 32.10 -9.60
N LEU A 61 26.77 32.34 -10.81
CA LEU A 61 28.05 33.00 -11.18
C LEU A 61 28.42 32.61 -12.62
#